data_AF-A0A0R1PZT3-F1
#
_entry.id   AF-A0A0R1PZT3-F1
#
_cell.length_a   1.000
_cell.length_b   1.000
_cell.length_c   1.000
_cell.angle_alpha   90.00
_cell.angle_beta   90.00
_cell.angle_gamma   90.00
#
_symmetry.space_group_name_H-M   'P 1'
#
loop_
_entity.id
_entity.type
_entity.pdbx_description
1 polymer ?
#
loop_
_entity_poly.entity_id
_entity_poly.type
_entity_poly.pdbx_seq_one_letter_code
_entity_poly.pdbx_strand_id
1 'polypeptide(L)'
;MTYFFITFKNFAEWLTIGLGTGFVGSFTTFSSFNLDILKLTLLHNSEYLFFYLTSNIFGGLILAFLGSLIGSCLGSKMIRGEE
;
A
#
# COMPACT_ATOMS: atom_id res chain seq x y z
N MET A 1 -10.04 0.90 37.10
CA MET A 1 -9.83 1.84 35.98
C MET A 1 -8.35 2.23 35.84
N THR A 2 -7.41 1.29 35.96
CA THR A 2 -5.96 1.60 35.96
C THR A 2 -5.15 0.76 34.97
N TYR A 3 -5.76 -0.29 34.37
CA TYR A 3 -5.09 -1.16 33.39
C TYR A 3 -5.23 -0.71 31.93
N PHE A 4 -6.03 0.33 31.67
CA PHE A 4 -6.40 0.74 30.30
C PHE A 4 -5.27 1.45 29.54
N PHE A 5 -4.20 1.88 30.23
CA PHE A 5 -3.14 2.71 29.66
C PHE A 5 -1.77 2.01 29.52
N ILE A 6 -1.59 0.80 30.04
CA ILE A 6 -0.26 0.17 30.15
C ILE A 6 0.21 -0.51 28.85
N THR A 7 -0.67 -0.66 27.84
CA THR A 7 -0.32 -1.30 26.55
C THR A 7 -0.20 -0.31 25.39
N PHE A 8 0.08 0.98 25.62
CA PHE A 8 0.42 1.95 24.56
C PHE A 8 1.83 1.74 23.94
N LYS A 9 2.32 0.49 23.93
CA LYS A 9 3.61 0.09 23.33
C LYS A 9 3.45 -0.79 22.07
N ASN A 10 2.23 -0.97 21.58
CA ASN A 10 1.97 -1.52 20.26
C ASN A 10 1.01 -0.56 19.56
N PHE A 11 1.34 -0.09 18.35
CA PHE A 11 0.41 0.61 17.47
C PHE A 11 -0.96 -0.06 17.56
N ALA A 12 -2.03 0.70 17.81
CA ALA A 12 -3.38 0.14 17.95
C ALA A 12 -3.68 -0.69 16.70
N GLU A 13 -3.87 -2.00 16.83
CA GLU A 13 -4.08 -2.90 15.68
C GLU A 13 -5.19 -2.41 14.75
N TRP A 14 -6.25 -1.83 15.35
CA TRP A 14 -7.35 -1.21 14.61
C TRP A 14 -6.90 -0.08 13.68
N LEU A 15 -5.89 0.71 14.07
CA LEU A 15 -5.34 1.79 13.25
C LEU A 15 -4.52 1.22 12.09
N THR A 16 -3.72 0.18 12.33
CA THR A 16 -2.95 -0.50 11.28
C THR A 16 -3.87 -1.16 10.25
N ILE A 17 -4.93 -1.83 10.71
CA ILE A 17 -5.93 -2.47 9.84
C ILE A 17 -6.77 -1.41 9.12
N GLY A 18 -7.18 -0.35 9.81
CA GLY A 18 -7.96 0.74 9.23
C GLY A 18 -7.20 1.49 8.14
N LEU A 19 -5.91 1.78 8.36
CA LEU A 19 -5.06 2.46 7.37
C LEU A 19 -4.62 1.52 6.24
N GLY A 20 -4.14 0.33 6.56
CA GLY A 20 -3.63 -0.62 5.55
C GLY A 20 -4.76 -1.23 4.73
N THR A 21 -5.72 -1.88 5.38
CA THR A 21 -6.76 -2.62 4.69
C THR A 21 -7.90 -1.71 4.23
N GLY A 22 -8.27 -0.71 5.04
CA GLY A 22 -9.37 0.20 4.74
C GLY A 22 -8.96 1.34 3.79
N PHE A 23 -8.09 2.24 4.27
CA PHE A 23 -7.71 3.44 3.52
C PHE A 23 -6.92 3.11 2.25
N VAL A 24 -5.80 2.41 2.36
CA VAL A 24 -5.00 2.01 1.19
C VAL A 24 -5.81 1.07 0.29
N GLY A 25 -6.58 0.13 0.84
CA GLY A 25 -7.45 -0.77 0.07
C GLY A 25 -8.52 -0.04 -0.74
N SER A 26 -9.14 1.02 -0.21
CA SER A 26 -10.13 1.83 -0.95
C SER A 26 -9.50 2.79 -1.97
N PHE A 27 -8.28 3.26 -1.71
CA PHE A 27 -7.52 4.07 -2.65
C PHE A 27 -7.06 3.27 -3.88
N THR A 28 -6.80 1.96 -3.74
CA THR A 28 -6.37 1.07 -4.83
C THR A 28 -7.54 0.21 -5.35
N THR A 29 -8.08 0.53 -6.52
CA THR A 29 -9.22 -0.22 -7.11
C THR A 29 -8.77 -1.34 -8.04
N PHE A 30 -8.98 -2.60 -7.64
CA PHE A 30 -8.77 -3.76 -8.51
C PHE A 30 -9.85 -3.89 -9.59
N SER A 31 -11.07 -3.41 -9.34
CA SER A 31 -12.20 -3.57 -10.27
C SER A 31 -12.01 -2.77 -11.56
N SER A 32 -11.60 -1.49 -11.44
CA SER A 32 -11.35 -0.64 -12.61
C SER A 32 -10.21 -1.21 -13.47
N PHE A 33 -9.16 -1.72 -12.83
CA PHE A 33 -8.05 -2.39 -13.50
C PHE A 33 -8.48 -3.61 -14.31
N ASN A 34 -9.35 -4.48 -13.76
CA ASN A 34 -9.89 -5.63 -14.49
C ASN A 34 -10.78 -5.21 -15.66
N LEU A 35 -11.58 -4.16 -15.47
CA LEU A 35 -12.45 -3.64 -16.52
C LEU A 35 -11.63 -3.12 -17.70
N ASP A 36 -10.52 -2.43 -17.45
CA ASP A 36 -9.60 -1.98 -18.50
C ASP A 36 -8.93 -3.17 -19.23
N ILE A 37 -8.49 -4.19 -18.49
CA ILE A 37 -7.94 -5.43 -19.08
C ILE A 37 -8.97 -6.09 -20.00
N LEU A 38 -10.22 -6.22 -19.55
CA LEU A 38 -11.30 -6.81 -20.34
C LEU A 38 -11.60 -5.97 -21.60
N LYS A 39 -11.66 -4.65 -21.48
CA LYS A 39 -11.83 -3.76 -22.63
C LYS A 39 -10.71 -3.93 -23.65
N LEU A 40 -9.45 -3.90 -23.22
CA LEU A 40 -8.30 -4.04 -24.13
C LEU A 40 -8.23 -5.43 -24.77
N THR A 41 -8.65 -6.47 -24.06
CA THR A 41 -8.75 -7.84 -24.59
C THR A 41 -9.81 -7.93 -25.69
N LEU A 42 -10.98 -7.31 -25.50
CA LEU A 42 -12.04 -7.26 -26.51
C LEU A 42 -11.66 -6.41 -27.73
N LEU A 43 -10.84 -5.37 -27.53
CA LEU A 43 -10.31 -4.50 -28.60
C LEU A 43 -9.11 -5.11 -29.36
N HIS A 44 -8.68 -6.33 -29.01
CA HIS A 44 -7.55 -7.06 -29.64
C HIS A 44 -6.21 -6.30 -29.64
N ASN A 45 -6.06 -5.32 -28.74
CA ASN A 45 -4.87 -4.46 -28.62
C ASN A 45 -3.92 -4.99 -27.54
N SER A 46 -3.26 -6.11 -27.84
CA SER A 46 -2.42 -6.86 -26.90
C SER A 46 -1.19 -6.09 -26.39
N GLU A 47 -0.65 -5.16 -27.19
CA GLU A 47 0.55 -4.38 -26.82
C GLU A 47 0.28 -3.42 -25.66
N TYR A 48 -0.83 -2.69 -25.74
CA TYR A 48 -1.26 -1.77 -24.67
C TYR A 48 -1.63 -2.52 -23.40
N LEU A 49 -2.17 -3.74 -23.52
CA LEU A 49 -2.57 -4.55 -22.37
C LEU A 49 -1.36 -4.93 -21.54
N PHE A 50 -0.30 -5.39 -22.20
CA PHE A 50 0.94 -5.77 -21.55
C PHE A 50 1.58 -4.58 -20.84
N PHE A 51 1.67 -3.43 -21.51
CA PHE A 51 2.23 -2.21 -20.93
C PHE A 51 1.43 -1.72 -19.71
N TYR A 52 0.09 -1.73 -19.79
CA TYR A 52 -0.78 -1.31 -18.70
C TYR A 52 -0.68 -2.25 -17.48
N LEU A 53 -0.70 -3.56 -17.71
CA LEU A 53 -0.54 -4.58 -16.68
C LEU A 53 0.81 -4.44 -15.96
N THR A 54 1.90 -4.39 -16.73
CA THR A 54 3.25 -4.25 -16.18
C THR A 54 3.40 -2.92 -15.45
N SER A 55 2.99 -1.80 -16.03
CA SER A 55 3.13 -0.49 -15.39
C SER A 55 2.35 -0.39 -14.09
N ASN A 56 1.14 -0.97 -14.02
CA ASN A 56 0.32 -0.91 -12.81
C ASN A 56 0.90 -1.78 -11.68
N ILE A 57 1.37 -2.99 -12.00
CA ILE A 57 2.01 -3.90 -11.03
C ILE A 57 3.34 -3.33 -10.55
N PHE A 58 4.22 -2.96 -11.48
CA PHE A 58 5.55 -2.45 -11.14
C PHE A 58 5.47 -1.09 -10.45
N GLY A 59 4.59 -0.20 -10.90
CA GLY A 59 4.34 1.09 -10.24
C GLY A 59 3.92 0.88 -8.78
N GLY A 60 2.92 0.03 -8.55
CA GLY A 60 2.47 -0.29 -7.19
C GLY A 60 3.58 -0.89 -6.32
N LEU A 61 4.36 -1.82 -6.86
CA LEU A 61 5.45 -2.47 -6.14
C LEU A 61 6.59 -1.50 -5.79
N ILE A 62 6.98 -0.63 -6.72
CA ILE A 62 8.01 0.39 -6.50
C ILE A 62 7.55 1.37 -5.41
N LEU A 63 6.29 1.82 -5.46
CA LEU A 63 5.75 2.70 -4.42
C LEU A 63 5.71 2.03 -3.05
N ALA A 64 5.32 0.75 -2.97
CA ALA A 64 5.33 0.00 -1.72
C ALA A 64 6.76 -0.16 -1.16
N PHE A 65 7.73 -0.44 -2.03
CA PHE A 65 9.14 -0.54 -1.65
C PHE A 65 9.70 0.80 -1.16
N LEU A 66 9.42 1.90 -1.86
CA LEU A 66 9.77 3.26 -1.43
C LEU A 66 9.14 3.61 -0.09
N GLY A 67 7.87 3.28 0.11
CA GLY A 67 7.17 3.48 1.38
C GLY A 67 7.82 2.72 2.53
N SER A 68 8.20 1.46 2.30
CA SER A 68 8.92 0.64 3.29
C SER A 68 10.31 1.18 3.60
N LEU A 69 11.05 1.64 2.57
CA LEU A 69 12.37 2.23 2.72
C LEU A 69 12.31 3.54 3.52
N ILE A 70 11.37 4.42 3.18
CA ILE A 70 11.16 5.69 3.89
C ILE A 70 10.73 5.42 5.33
N GLY A 71 9.78 4.50 5.54
CA GLY A 71 9.32 4.12 6.89
C GLY A 71 10.44 3.56 7.75
N SER A 72 11.30 2.71 7.18
CA SER A 72 12.46 2.15 7.88
C SER A 72 13.53 3.22 8.18
N CYS A 73 13.76 4.14 7.23
CA CYS A 73 14.70 5.26 7.40
C CYS A 73 14.21 6.25 8.48
N LEU A 74 12.94 6.66 8.43
CA LEU A 74 12.32 7.53 9.43
C LEU A 74 12.29 6.86 10.80
N GLY A 75 11.88 5.59 10.86
CA GLY A 75 11.87 4.81 12.11
C GLY A 75 13.27 4.71 12.73
N SER A 76 14.28 4.41 11.91
CA SER A 76 15.68 4.35 12.35
C SER A 76 16.22 5.73 12.80
N LYS A 77 15.77 6.83 12.17
CA LYS A 77 16.13 8.19 12.59
C LYS A 77 15.46 8.60 13.90
N MET A 78 14.21 8.17 14.13
CA MET A 78 13.48 8.45 15.37
C MET A 78 14.13 7.76 16.56
N ILE A 79 14.53 6.49 16.40
CA ILE A 79 15.20 5.74 17.47
C ILE A 79 16.59 6.32 17.79
N ARG A 80 17.28 6.90 16.81
CA ARG A 80 18.64 7.48 17.00
C ARG A 80 18.65 8.95 17.45
N GLY A 81 17.48 9.57 17.60
CA GLY A 81 17.35 10.92 18.16
C GLY A 81 17.08 10.93 19.68
N GLU A 82 16.98 9.74 20.30
CA GLU A 82 16.87 9.55 21.76
C GLU A 82 18.22 9.16 22.42
N GLU A 83 19.34 9.36 21.72
CA GLU A 83 20.70 9.31 22.28
C GLU A 83 21.33 10.71 22.30
#